data_AF-A0A964EY45-F1
#
_entry.id   AF-A0A964EY45-F1
#
_cell.length_a   1.000
_cell.length_b   1.000
_cell.length_c   1.000
_cell.angle_alpha   90.00
_cell.angle_beta   90.00
_cell.angle_gamma   90.00
#
_symmetry.space_group_name_H-M   'P 1'
#
loop_
_entity.id
_entity.type
_entity.pdbx_description
1 polymer ?
#
loop_
_entity_poly.entity_id
_entity_poly.type
_entity_poly.pdbx_seq_one_letter_code
_entity_poly.pdbx_strand_id
1 'polypeptide(L)'
;MLTRIVEQWGFTLMIVLIATKGFQRSVEPELLRFALFVGAAHVLYQERLRISAALDTLRERLARLGEPHRPTLSERTLAWSNLGLLGGLCALGLTRISPDMVRLRAVHDPVERGLLLLLLVFACATAVALWTGVVLDRLTLWRRGLAAWRLERAARRRDHPNDEPPAEQAHPEAPTAPLTPVMPLFTAACAGFALAPAFLGIPSPGEVLTAATVAWEAAAPPRDNGVELLLELGEDDAIEEVLGVLLEHGVIPLRAFPGVDPGMDADLAATWRLSVDLDQTPALVEALRSDRENVDRIELNGIVDVDPRALARRCVPGYTSLPVNDPLASAQPELVTTGVDRVLGVLREDPGRRKVRVGLIDTGVDGAHEDLRGVLSLWSARGDRSGHGTQVAGVLAGLADNGRGIASLNVRGELVELMSYPALDRDRARVEDITDAILEAIDDEVDVLNLSFSSSTAAPHVVRRAVAMALDAQIILVASAGNDPRVDASAAWPASLPGVIVVSATDAWGRPALGSSTTTGVYRAIAAPGEGVCTTARGGGYVQVSGTSFAAPMVSSSLALARSLCGDLDADDAWMLLRDTGAQDTWADPLVLRVDQLLAHLLQRGCP
;
A
#
# COMPACT_ATOMS: atom_id res chain seq x y z
N MET A 1 -32.29 3.09 19.83
CA MET A 1 -32.87 3.48 18.52
C MET A 1 -32.61 4.94 18.23
N LEU A 2 -33.09 5.90 19.04
CA LEU A 2 -32.74 7.32 18.93
C LEU A 2 -31.21 7.60 18.95
N THR A 3 -30.43 6.85 19.72
CA THR A 3 -28.95 6.93 19.74
C THR A 3 -28.31 6.56 18.39
N ARG A 4 -28.68 5.42 17.80
CA ARG A 4 -28.29 5.05 16.42
C ARG A 4 -28.79 6.03 15.34
N ILE A 5 -29.85 6.79 15.64
CA ILE A 5 -30.35 7.89 14.79
C ILE A 5 -29.53 9.18 14.98
N VAL A 6 -28.73 9.31 16.05
CA VAL A 6 -27.75 10.40 16.20
C VAL A 6 -26.41 10.00 15.57
N GLU A 7 -25.96 8.75 15.76
CA GLU A 7 -24.69 8.24 15.21
C GLU A 7 -24.63 8.29 13.67
N GLN A 8 -25.57 7.68 12.96
CA GLN A 8 -25.57 7.66 11.48
C GLN A 8 -25.82 9.04 10.85
N TRP A 9 -26.60 9.90 11.50
CA TRP A 9 -27.03 11.19 10.93
C TRP A 9 -26.10 12.32 11.31
N GLY A 10 -25.45 12.22 12.47
CA GLY A 10 -24.32 13.05 12.86
C GLY A 10 -23.21 12.98 11.82
N PHE A 11 -22.82 11.78 11.37
CA PHE A 11 -21.75 11.63 10.38
C PHE A 11 -22.06 12.28 9.02
N THR A 12 -23.25 12.08 8.45
CA THR A 12 -23.62 12.71 7.16
C THR A 12 -23.80 14.23 7.30
N LEU A 13 -24.40 14.71 8.39
CA LEU A 13 -24.54 16.15 8.65
C LEU A 13 -23.17 16.79 8.93
N MET A 14 -22.26 16.06 9.58
CA MET A 14 -20.88 16.46 9.84
C MET A 14 -20.06 16.53 8.55
N ILE A 15 -20.19 15.58 7.61
CA ILE A 15 -19.56 15.68 6.28
C ILE A 15 -20.04 16.93 5.54
N VAL A 16 -21.34 17.23 5.56
CA VAL A 16 -21.89 18.46 4.97
C VAL A 16 -21.37 19.70 5.69
N LEU A 17 -21.29 19.70 7.03
CA LEU A 17 -20.80 20.83 7.82
C LEU A 17 -19.29 21.07 7.65
N ILE A 18 -18.47 20.02 7.67
CA ILE A 18 -17.01 20.05 7.43
C ILE A 18 -16.75 20.58 6.01
N ALA A 19 -17.42 20.04 5.00
CA ALA A 19 -17.36 20.57 3.64
C ALA A 19 -17.72 22.06 3.62
N THR A 20 -18.84 22.47 4.21
CA THR A 20 -19.23 23.89 4.20
C THR A 20 -18.27 24.80 4.95
N LYS A 21 -17.62 24.37 6.04
CA LYS A 21 -16.72 25.23 6.83
C LYS A 21 -15.43 25.56 6.08
N GLY A 22 -14.92 24.63 5.26
CA GLY A 22 -13.80 24.89 4.34
C GLY A 22 -14.21 25.65 3.08
N PHE A 23 -15.36 25.31 2.47
CA PHE A 23 -15.77 25.82 1.16
C PHE A 23 -16.41 27.22 1.13
N GLN A 24 -16.65 27.91 2.26
CA GLN A 24 -17.35 29.21 2.28
C GLN A 24 -16.71 30.34 1.45
N ARG A 25 -15.48 30.18 0.95
CA ARG A 25 -14.78 31.17 0.11
C ARG A 25 -14.81 30.88 -1.40
N SER A 26 -15.16 29.66 -1.84
CA SER A 26 -14.97 29.21 -3.24
C SER A 26 -16.25 28.79 -3.98
N VAL A 27 -17.38 28.57 -3.30
CA VAL A 27 -18.60 28.04 -3.93
C VAL A 27 -19.70 29.10 -4.04
N GLU A 28 -20.34 29.21 -5.20
CA GLU A 28 -21.51 30.07 -5.35
C GLU A 28 -22.64 29.64 -4.39
N PRO A 29 -23.27 30.59 -3.65
CA PRO A 29 -24.29 30.27 -2.64
C PRO A 29 -25.48 29.47 -3.16
N GLU A 30 -25.77 29.50 -4.46
CA GLU A 30 -26.88 28.77 -5.07
C GLU A 30 -26.59 27.26 -5.21
N LEU A 31 -25.33 26.87 -5.48
CA LEU A 31 -24.94 25.46 -5.56
C LEU A 31 -25.06 24.79 -4.19
N LEU A 32 -24.66 25.49 -3.13
CA LEU A 32 -24.79 25.03 -1.75
C LEU A 32 -26.28 24.90 -1.33
N ARG A 33 -27.13 25.87 -1.70
CA ARG A 33 -28.58 25.79 -1.48
C ARG A 33 -29.19 24.59 -2.21
N PHE A 34 -28.74 24.28 -3.43
CA PHE A 34 -29.20 23.12 -4.19
C PHE A 34 -28.78 21.79 -3.51
N ALA A 35 -27.53 21.66 -3.09
CA ALA A 35 -27.04 20.48 -2.37
C ALA A 35 -27.82 20.22 -1.06
N LEU A 36 -28.03 21.27 -0.25
CA LEU A 36 -28.84 21.20 0.97
C LEU A 36 -30.30 20.83 0.68
N PHE A 37 -30.87 21.33 -0.42
CA PHE A 37 -32.23 21.01 -0.84
C PHE A 37 -32.37 19.55 -1.28
N VAL A 38 -31.42 19.02 -2.06
CA VAL A 38 -31.40 17.60 -2.47
C VAL A 38 -31.22 16.68 -1.26
N GLY A 39 -30.33 17.04 -0.33
CA GLY A 39 -30.17 16.32 0.94
C GLY A 39 -31.48 16.27 1.74
N ALA A 40 -32.13 17.42 1.97
CA ALA A 40 -33.41 17.49 2.68
C ALA A 40 -34.52 16.69 1.98
N ALA A 41 -34.60 16.72 0.65
CA ALA A 41 -35.55 15.92 -0.13
C ALA A 41 -35.30 14.41 0.03
N HIS A 42 -34.03 13.98 0.10
CA HIS A 42 -33.68 12.59 0.36
C HIS A 42 -34.08 12.14 1.77
N VAL A 43 -33.83 12.97 2.80
CA VAL A 43 -34.27 12.70 4.19
C VAL A 43 -35.78 12.48 4.27
N LEU A 44 -36.56 13.39 3.67
CA LEU A 44 -38.02 13.30 3.65
C LEU A 44 -38.54 12.05 2.90
N TYR A 45 -37.82 11.60 1.87
CA TYR A 45 -38.16 10.37 1.15
C TYR A 45 -37.90 9.10 1.99
N GLN A 46 -36.77 9.04 2.71
CA GLN A 46 -36.45 7.90 3.58
C GLN A 46 -37.44 7.78 4.76
N GLU A 47 -37.82 8.90 5.38
CA GLU A 47 -38.84 8.88 6.44
C GLU A 47 -40.22 8.48 5.91
N ARG A 48 -40.60 8.87 4.67
CA ARG A 48 -41.82 8.35 4.03
C ARG A 48 -41.78 6.83 3.89
N LEU A 49 -40.65 6.24 3.47
CA LEU A 49 -40.54 4.78 3.32
C LEU A 49 -40.71 4.05 4.66
N ARG A 50 -40.10 4.59 5.73
CA ARG A 50 -40.23 4.07 7.11
C ARG A 50 -41.66 4.14 7.62
N ILE A 51 -42.34 5.28 7.43
CA ILE A 51 -43.75 5.46 7.80
C ILE A 51 -44.64 4.51 6.98
N SER A 52 -44.38 4.33 5.69
CA SER A 52 -45.16 3.39 4.85
C SER A 52 -45.00 1.95 5.31
N ALA A 53 -43.77 1.50 5.63
CA ALA A 53 -43.51 0.17 6.16
C ALA A 53 -44.18 -0.05 7.54
N ALA A 54 -44.16 0.97 8.41
CA ALA A 54 -44.85 0.93 9.70
C ALA A 54 -46.39 0.83 9.53
N LEU A 55 -46.97 1.58 8.60
CA LEU A 55 -48.40 1.54 8.29
C LEU A 55 -48.82 0.21 7.66
N ASP A 56 -48.01 -0.38 6.78
CA ASP A 56 -48.30 -1.70 6.21
C ASP A 56 -48.15 -2.82 7.25
N THR A 57 -47.19 -2.72 8.16
CA THR A 57 -47.08 -3.61 9.34
C THR A 57 -48.31 -3.47 10.26
N LEU A 58 -48.82 -2.26 10.46
CA LEU A 58 -50.03 -2.00 11.23
C LEU A 58 -51.27 -2.58 10.54
N ARG A 59 -51.39 -2.44 9.21
CA ARG A 59 -52.45 -3.03 8.39
C ARG A 59 -52.44 -4.55 8.44
N GLU A 60 -51.26 -5.19 8.39
CA GLU A 60 -51.15 -6.64 8.58
C GLU A 60 -51.61 -7.08 9.97
N ARG A 61 -51.31 -6.31 11.03
CA ARG A 61 -51.78 -6.61 12.39
C ARG A 61 -53.29 -6.45 12.53
N LEU A 62 -53.88 -5.41 11.93
CA LEU A 62 -55.32 -5.17 11.93
C LEU A 62 -56.08 -6.22 11.09
N ALA A 63 -55.53 -6.64 9.95
CA ALA A 63 -56.11 -7.71 9.13
C ALA A 63 -56.12 -9.06 9.86
N ARG A 64 -55.10 -9.35 10.70
CA ARG A 64 -55.08 -10.54 11.57
C ARG A 64 -56.11 -10.50 12.72
N LEU A 65 -56.68 -9.33 13.02
CA LEU A 65 -57.72 -9.14 14.04
C LEU A 65 -59.14 -9.17 13.47
N GLY A 66 -59.30 -9.46 12.17
CA GLY A 66 -60.62 -9.69 11.55
C GLY A 66 -61.38 -8.44 11.09
N GLU A 67 -60.81 -7.25 11.24
CA GLU A 67 -61.42 -5.98 10.81
C GLU A 67 -60.93 -5.57 9.39
N PRO A 68 -61.76 -5.70 8.34
CA PRO A 68 -61.35 -5.38 6.96
C PRO A 68 -61.32 -3.86 6.73
N HIS A 69 -60.18 -3.24 7.03
CA HIS A 69 -59.99 -1.80 6.92
C HIS A 69 -60.06 -1.30 5.46
N ARG A 70 -61.11 -0.54 5.12
CA ARG A 70 -61.22 0.17 3.82
C ARG A 70 -60.56 1.54 3.93
N PRO A 71 -59.50 1.85 3.16
CA PRO A 71 -58.87 3.17 3.19
C PRO A 71 -59.86 4.24 2.69
N THR A 72 -60.04 5.30 3.48
CA THR A 72 -60.98 6.39 3.15
C THR A 72 -60.45 7.25 2.01
N LEU A 73 -61.34 8.00 1.35
CA LEU A 73 -60.98 8.82 0.19
C LEU A 73 -59.89 9.85 0.52
N SER A 74 -59.83 10.35 1.76
CA SER A 74 -58.85 11.32 2.26
C SER A 74 -57.42 10.80 2.27
N GLU A 75 -57.17 9.54 2.63
CA GLU A 75 -55.83 8.94 2.61
C GLU A 75 -55.29 8.84 1.18
N ARG A 76 -56.18 8.59 0.21
CA ARG A 76 -55.82 8.64 -1.21
C ARG A 76 -55.42 10.05 -1.61
N THR A 77 -56.19 11.08 -1.26
CA THR A 77 -55.85 12.47 -1.66
C THR A 77 -54.51 12.94 -1.08
N LEU A 78 -54.21 12.62 0.18
CA LEU A 78 -53.00 13.06 0.88
C LEU A 78 -51.71 12.47 0.28
N ALA A 79 -51.76 11.21 -0.18
CA ALA A 79 -50.63 10.58 -0.86
C ALA A 79 -50.37 11.18 -2.26
N TRP A 80 -51.41 11.69 -2.92
CA TRP A 80 -51.31 12.21 -4.28
C TRP A 80 -50.83 13.67 -4.31
N SER A 81 -51.20 14.49 -3.33
CA SER A 81 -50.74 15.90 -3.23
C SER A 81 -49.23 16.01 -3.00
N ASN A 82 -48.69 15.23 -2.06
CA ASN A 82 -47.30 15.40 -1.61
C ASN A 82 -46.27 14.95 -2.67
N LEU A 83 -46.60 13.93 -3.47
CA LEU A 83 -45.77 13.47 -4.58
C LEU A 83 -45.77 14.43 -5.78
N GLY A 84 -46.88 15.12 -6.05
CA GLY A 84 -46.92 16.18 -7.05
C GLY A 84 -46.06 17.39 -6.66
N LEU A 85 -46.06 17.72 -5.37
CA LEU A 85 -45.30 18.84 -4.81
C LEU A 85 -43.78 18.59 -4.83
N LEU A 86 -43.32 17.41 -4.40
CA LEU A 86 -41.91 17.01 -4.48
C LEU A 86 -41.41 16.91 -5.93
N GLY A 87 -42.17 16.27 -6.82
CA GLY A 87 -41.81 16.17 -8.24
C GLY A 87 -41.75 17.55 -8.93
N GLY A 88 -42.71 18.43 -8.62
CA GLY A 88 -42.72 19.81 -9.13
C GLY A 88 -41.56 20.64 -8.61
N LEU A 89 -41.18 20.51 -7.34
CA LEU A 89 -40.03 21.21 -6.75
C LEU A 89 -38.68 20.74 -7.32
N CYS A 90 -38.48 19.43 -7.51
CA CYS A 90 -37.27 18.92 -8.16
C CYS A 90 -37.16 19.39 -9.62
N ALA A 91 -38.26 19.41 -10.37
CA ALA A 91 -38.29 19.96 -11.73
C ALA A 91 -37.97 21.47 -11.74
N LEU A 92 -38.58 22.25 -10.83
CA LEU A 92 -38.29 23.68 -10.66
C LEU A 92 -36.82 23.94 -10.33
N GLY A 93 -36.22 23.14 -9.45
CA GLY A 93 -34.80 23.20 -9.12
C GLY A 93 -33.90 22.96 -10.34
N LEU A 94 -34.17 21.91 -11.11
CA LEU A 94 -33.43 21.61 -12.35
C LEU A 94 -33.60 22.71 -13.41
N THR A 95 -34.79 23.30 -13.57
CA THR A 95 -35.02 24.40 -14.53
C THR A 95 -34.37 25.73 -14.14
N ARG A 96 -33.90 25.88 -12.89
CA ARG A 96 -33.16 27.07 -12.44
C ARG A 96 -31.64 26.95 -12.64
N ILE A 97 -31.14 25.77 -13.01
CA ILE A 97 -29.75 25.62 -13.44
C ILE A 97 -29.63 26.29 -14.82
N SER A 98 -29.16 27.54 -14.84
CA SER A 98 -28.97 28.27 -16.09
C SER A 98 -27.80 27.65 -16.90
N PRO A 99 -27.78 27.78 -18.23
CA PRO A 99 -26.63 27.36 -19.04
C PRO A 99 -25.30 28.04 -18.63
N ASP A 100 -25.35 29.17 -17.92
CA ASP A 100 -24.16 29.87 -17.45
C ASP A 100 -23.53 29.25 -16.19
N MET A 101 -24.30 28.50 -15.36
CA MET A 101 -23.74 27.71 -14.25
C MET A 101 -22.75 26.62 -14.71
N VAL A 102 -22.84 26.17 -15.98
CA VAL A 102 -21.97 25.13 -16.54
C VAL A 102 -20.63 25.73 -17.04
N ARG A 103 -20.42 27.04 -16.92
CA ARG A 103 -19.11 27.67 -17.18
C ARG A 103 -18.16 27.50 -15.98
N LEU A 104 -17.57 26.30 -15.85
CA LEU A 104 -16.44 25.98 -14.94
C LEU A 104 -15.14 26.74 -15.28
N ARG A 105 -15.20 28.04 -15.62
CA ARG A 105 -14.10 28.83 -16.19
C ARG A 105 -13.24 29.61 -15.19
N ALA A 106 -13.59 29.60 -13.90
CA ALA A 106 -12.87 30.38 -12.88
C ALA A 106 -12.03 29.52 -11.91
N VAL A 107 -12.38 28.25 -11.71
CA VAL A 107 -11.62 27.33 -10.84
C VAL A 107 -10.30 26.98 -11.53
N HIS A 108 -9.18 27.55 -11.09
CA HIS A 108 -7.87 27.25 -11.70
C HIS A 108 -7.29 25.92 -11.21
N ASP A 109 -7.72 25.45 -10.03
CA ASP A 109 -7.32 24.18 -9.44
C ASP A 109 -8.03 22.98 -10.13
N PRO A 110 -7.29 22.00 -10.71
CA PRO A 110 -7.90 20.81 -11.28
C PRO A 110 -8.60 19.91 -10.22
N VAL A 111 -8.19 19.96 -8.95
CA VAL A 111 -8.76 19.17 -7.85
C VAL A 111 -10.16 19.69 -7.48
N GLU A 112 -10.32 21.00 -7.30
CA GLU A 112 -11.64 21.61 -7.04
C GLU A 112 -12.63 21.34 -8.20
N ARG A 113 -12.16 21.37 -9.47
CA ARG A 113 -13.01 20.98 -10.62
C ARG A 113 -13.45 19.52 -10.56
N GLY A 114 -12.53 18.62 -10.19
CA GLY A 114 -12.82 17.19 -10.02
C GLY A 114 -13.92 16.97 -8.98
N LEU A 115 -13.77 17.59 -7.79
CA LEU A 115 -14.74 17.47 -6.70
C LEU A 115 -16.12 18.02 -7.08
N LEU A 116 -16.17 19.18 -7.76
CA LEU A 116 -17.41 19.79 -8.24
C LEU A 116 -18.14 18.90 -9.26
N LEU A 117 -17.41 18.29 -10.21
CA LEU A 117 -17.97 17.33 -11.16
C LEU A 117 -18.54 16.11 -10.44
N LEU A 118 -17.83 15.59 -9.44
CA LEU A 118 -18.23 14.40 -8.68
C LEU A 118 -19.50 14.64 -7.86
N LEU A 119 -19.61 15.80 -7.20
CA LEU A 119 -20.83 16.24 -6.51
C LEU A 119 -22.03 16.40 -7.46
N LEU A 120 -21.80 16.92 -8.67
CA LEU A 120 -22.85 17.14 -9.67
C LEU A 120 -23.35 15.82 -10.28
N VAL A 121 -22.44 14.86 -10.54
CA VAL A 121 -22.79 13.48 -10.92
C VAL A 121 -23.59 12.79 -9.82
N PHE A 122 -23.18 12.91 -8.55
CA PHE A 122 -23.89 12.32 -7.41
C PHE A 122 -25.30 12.90 -7.22
N ALA A 123 -25.46 14.22 -7.37
CA ALA A 123 -26.77 14.87 -7.31
C ALA A 123 -27.71 14.40 -8.43
N CYS A 124 -27.20 14.29 -9.67
CA CYS A 124 -27.96 13.78 -10.81
C CYS A 124 -28.36 12.30 -10.62
N ALA A 125 -27.44 11.44 -10.17
CA ALA A 125 -27.71 10.03 -9.89
C ALA A 125 -28.78 9.87 -8.80
N THR A 126 -28.70 10.67 -7.73
CA THR A 126 -29.69 10.69 -6.64
C THR A 126 -31.08 11.12 -7.14
N ALA A 127 -31.15 12.14 -7.99
CA ALA A 127 -32.41 12.59 -8.59
C ALA A 127 -33.05 11.53 -9.50
N VAL A 128 -32.26 10.83 -10.32
CA VAL A 128 -32.73 9.73 -11.17
C VAL A 128 -33.23 8.55 -10.34
N ALA A 129 -32.52 8.18 -9.27
CA ALA A 129 -32.93 7.10 -8.36
C ALA A 129 -34.26 7.41 -7.67
N LEU A 130 -34.43 8.63 -7.15
CA LEU A 130 -35.68 9.10 -6.53
C LEU A 130 -36.84 9.08 -7.53
N TRP A 131 -36.63 9.57 -8.76
CA TRP A 131 -37.67 9.61 -9.80
C TRP A 131 -38.09 8.20 -10.23
N THR A 132 -37.12 7.29 -10.41
CA THR A 132 -37.36 5.90 -10.79
C THR A 132 -38.13 5.15 -9.69
N GLY A 133 -37.79 5.35 -8.42
CA GLY A 133 -38.54 4.80 -7.28
C GLY A 133 -40.00 5.24 -7.28
N VAL A 134 -40.28 6.54 -7.50
CA VAL A 134 -41.65 7.08 -7.58
C VAL A 134 -42.45 6.49 -8.75
N VAL A 135 -41.83 6.26 -9.91
CA VAL A 135 -42.49 5.66 -11.08
C VAL A 135 -42.83 4.18 -10.83
N LEU A 136 -41.91 3.42 -10.22
CA LEU A 136 -42.14 2.01 -9.89
C LEU A 136 -43.22 1.82 -8.82
N ASP A 137 -43.24 2.66 -7.77
CA ASP A 137 -44.27 2.68 -6.72
C ASP A 137 -45.67 2.99 -7.30
N ARG A 138 -45.75 3.89 -8.29
CA ARG A 138 -47.01 4.14 -9.03
C ARG A 138 -47.46 2.93 -9.87
N LEU A 139 -46.54 2.23 -10.52
CA LEU A 139 -46.86 1.06 -11.35
C LEU A 139 -47.35 -0.13 -10.51
N THR A 140 -46.76 -0.39 -9.34
CA THR A 140 -47.20 -1.46 -8.43
C THR A 140 -48.57 -1.14 -7.82
N LEU A 141 -48.80 0.10 -7.36
CA LEU A 141 -50.10 0.55 -6.86
C LEU A 141 -51.21 0.47 -7.93
N TRP A 142 -50.91 0.88 -9.17
CA TRP A 142 -51.87 0.77 -10.28
C TRP A 142 -52.22 -0.68 -10.60
N ARG A 143 -51.22 -1.59 -10.64
CA ARG A 143 -51.45 -3.03 -10.85
C ARG A 143 -52.29 -3.65 -9.73
N ARG A 144 -52.03 -3.32 -8.46
CA ARG A 144 -52.83 -3.77 -7.31
C ARG A 144 -54.28 -3.27 -7.38
N GLY A 145 -54.48 -1.99 -7.72
CA GLY A 145 -55.81 -1.41 -7.95
C GLY A 145 -56.57 -2.08 -9.09
N LEU A 146 -55.91 -2.39 -10.21
CA LEU A 146 -56.50 -3.08 -11.35
C LEU A 146 -56.90 -4.53 -11.01
N ALA A 147 -56.08 -5.23 -10.21
CA ALA A 147 -56.40 -6.58 -9.73
C ALA A 147 -57.61 -6.60 -8.80
N ALA A 148 -57.65 -5.68 -7.82
CA ALA A 148 -58.80 -5.53 -6.92
C ALA A 148 -60.10 -5.21 -7.68
N TRP A 149 -60.04 -4.29 -8.65
CA TRP A 149 -61.20 -3.95 -9.50
C TRP A 149 -61.68 -5.13 -10.37
N ARG A 150 -60.76 -5.96 -10.89
CA ARG A 150 -61.12 -7.19 -11.64
C ARG A 150 -61.82 -8.20 -10.74
N LEU A 151 -61.35 -8.39 -9.51
CA LEU A 151 -61.99 -9.27 -8.52
C LEU A 151 -63.37 -8.76 -8.11
N GLU A 152 -63.51 -7.46 -7.84
CA GLU A 152 -64.80 -6.85 -7.49
C GLU A 152 -65.80 -6.93 -8.65
N ARG A 153 -65.34 -6.78 -9.90
CA ARG A 153 -66.16 -6.95 -11.10
C ARG A 153 -66.56 -8.42 -11.35
N ALA A 154 -65.72 -9.38 -10.94
CA ALA A 154 -66.04 -10.81 -10.99
C ALA A 154 -67.06 -11.20 -9.89
N ALA A 155 -66.93 -10.64 -8.68
CA ALA A 155 -67.89 -10.83 -7.60
C ALA A 155 -69.28 -10.30 -7.98
N ARG A 156 -69.38 -9.07 -8.50
CA ARG A 156 -70.64 -8.46 -8.97
C ARG A 156 -71.31 -9.21 -10.15
N ARG A 157 -70.63 -10.17 -10.79
CA ARG A 157 -71.22 -11.07 -11.80
C ARG A 157 -71.82 -12.35 -11.21
N ARG A 158 -71.54 -12.67 -9.94
CA ARG A 158 -72.11 -13.83 -9.23
C ARG A 158 -73.36 -13.50 -8.43
N ASP A 159 -73.69 -12.22 -8.25
CA ASP A 159 -74.88 -11.74 -7.53
C ASP A 159 -76.16 -11.62 -8.40
N HIS A 160 -76.20 -12.28 -9.56
CA HIS A 160 -77.45 -12.48 -10.32
C HIS A 160 -77.99 -13.89 -10.03
N PRO A 161 -79.05 -14.03 -9.21
CA PRO A 161 -79.62 -15.32 -8.85
C PRO A 161 -80.60 -15.77 -9.92
N ASN A 162 -80.08 -16.33 -11.01
CA ASN A 162 -80.73 -17.27 -11.95
C ASN A 162 -79.78 -17.48 -13.14
N ASP A 163 -78.94 -18.51 -13.06
CA ASP A 163 -78.50 -19.34 -14.18
C ASP A 163 -77.69 -20.53 -13.61
N GLU A 164 -78.07 -21.76 -13.97
CA GLU A 164 -77.37 -22.98 -13.55
C GLU A 164 -75.99 -23.12 -14.23
N PRO A 165 -75.01 -23.80 -13.59
CA PRO A 165 -73.67 -23.93 -14.16
C PRO A 165 -73.65 -24.92 -15.33
N PRO A 166 -73.18 -24.51 -16.54
CA PRO A 166 -72.94 -25.46 -17.63
C PRO A 166 -71.68 -26.30 -17.36
N ALA A 167 -71.67 -27.51 -17.93
CA ALA A 167 -70.69 -28.55 -17.65
C ALA A 167 -69.25 -28.21 -18.09
N GLU A 168 -68.32 -28.91 -17.45
CA GLU A 168 -66.87 -28.83 -17.65
C GLU A 168 -66.44 -29.28 -19.06
N GLN A 169 -65.77 -28.40 -19.80
CA GLN A 169 -64.92 -28.76 -20.95
C GLN A 169 -63.57 -28.07 -20.79
N ALA A 170 -62.50 -28.87 -20.77
CA ALA A 170 -61.14 -28.39 -20.56
C ALA A 170 -60.49 -27.85 -21.84
N HIS A 171 -59.59 -26.86 -21.69
CA HIS A 171 -58.34 -26.61 -22.43
C HIS A 171 -57.84 -25.17 -22.14
N PRO A 172 -56.54 -24.88 -22.26
CA PRO A 172 -55.43 -25.49 -21.54
C PRO A 172 -54.72 -24.47 -20.63
N GLU A 173 -53.68 -24.93 -19.94
CA GLU A 173 -52.71 -24.20 -19.10
C GLU A 173 -52.62 -22.66 -19.21
N ALA A 174 -52.75 -22.00 -18.07
CA ALA A 174 -51.81 -20.94 -17.69
C ALA A 174 -51.01 -21.48 -16.49
N PRO A 175 -49.66 -21.57 -16.57
CA PRO A 175 -48.90 -22.27 -15.56
C PRO A 175 -49.03 -21.59 -14.20
N THR A 176 -49.26 -22.40 -13.17
CA THR A 176 -48.97 -22.04 -11.77
C THR A 176 -47.46 -21.98 -11.57
N ALA A 177 -46.81 -21.04 -12.25
CA ALA A 177 -45.50 -20.59 -11.82
C ALA A 177 -45.68 -20.01 -10.40
N PRO A 178 -44.86 -20.42 -9.41
CA PRO A 178 -44.79 -19.63 -8.18
C PRO A 178 -44.46 -18.19 -8.55
N LEU A 179 -44.79 -17.25 -7.66
CA LEU A 179 -44.27 -15.88 -7.75
C LEU A 179 -42.73 -15.95 -7.77
N THR A 180 -42.12 -16.03 -8.96
CA THR A 180 -40.77 -15.57 -9.15
C THR A 180 -40.79 -14.12 -8.70
N PRO A 181 -40.10 -13.79 -7.59
CA PRO A 181 -40.10 -12.41 -7.13
C PRO A 181 -39.54 -11.56 -8.26
N VAL A 182 -39.82 -10.26 -8.31
CA VAL A 182 -39.15 -9.37 -9.28
C VAL A 182 -37.66 -9.14 -8.89
N MET A 183 -37.19 -9.81 -7.83
CA MET A 183 -35.81 -9.79 -7.34
C MET A 183 -34.77 -10.35 -8.34
N PRO A 184 -34.93 -11.44 -9.10
CA PRO A 184 -33.89 -11.86 -10.07
C PRO A 184 -33.64 -10.87 -11.22
N LEU A 185 -34.44 -9.81 -11.34
CA LEU A 185 -34.15 -8.64 -12.20
C LEU A 185 -33.75 -7.40 -11.41
N PHE A 186 -34.31 -7.17 -10.21
CA PHE A 186 -33.90 -6.04 -9.36
C PHE A 186 -32.55 -6.29 -8.68
N THR A 187 -32.31 -7.48 -8.16
CA THR A 187 -31.02 -8.01 -7.72
C THR A 187 -30.05 -8.19 -8.89
N ALA A 188 -30.47 -8.48 -10.12
CA ALA A 188 -29.55 -8.45 -11.27
C ALA A 188 -29.22 -7.02 -11.74
N ALA A 189 -30.12 -6.05 -11.58
CA ALA A 189 -29.82 -4.64 -11.82
C ALA A 189 -28.96 -4.04 -10.70
N CYS A 190 -29.23 -4.36 -9.43
CA CYS A 190 -28.44 -3.91 -8.29
C CYS A 190 -27.10 -4.66 -8.17
N ALA A 191 -27.03 -5.97 -8.46
CA ALA A 191 -25.76 -6.67 -8.62
C ALA A 191 -25.04 -6.22 -9.89
N GLY A 192 -25.76 -5.88 -10.97
CA GLY A 192 -25.19 -5.22 -12.14
C GLY A 192 -24.55 -3.87 -11.80
N PHE A 193 -25.09 -3.11 -10.83
CA PHE A 193 -24.49 -1.88 -10.32
C PHE A 193 -23.42 -2.09 -9.23
N ALA A 194 -23.47 -3.19 -8.48
CA ALA A 194 -22.43 -3.57 -7.51
C ALA A 194 -21.22 -4.27 -8.18
N LEU A 195 -21.42 -4.90 -9.34
CA LEU A 195 -20.41 -5.59 -10.15
C LEU A 195 -19.98 -4.79 -11.39
N ALA A 196 -20.67 -3.68 -11.73
CA ALA A 196 -20.21 -2.73 -12.74
C ALA A 196 -18.75 -2.26 -12.56
N PRO A 197 -18.23 -2.03 -11.33
CA PRO A 197 -16.82 -1.73 -11.11
C PRO A 197 -15.92 -2.87 -11.65
N ALA A 198 -16.17 -4.10 -11.20
CA ALA A 198 -15.38 -5.28 -11.55
C ALA A 198 -15.44 -5.68 -13.04
N PHE A 199 -16.55 -5.44 -13.73
CA PHE A 199 -16.70 -5.80 -15.15
C PHE A 199 -16.15 -4.74 -16.12
N LEU A 200 -15.82 -3.54 -15.64
CA LEU A 200 -15.28 -2.44 -16.44
C LEU A 200 -13.88 -1.97 -16.02
N GLY A 201 -13.28 -2.60 -15.00
CA GLY A 201 -11.96 -2.19 -14.46
C GLY A 201 -12.00 -0.82 -13.78
N ILE A 202 -13.17 -0.39 -13.32
CA ILE A 202 -13.35 0.87 -12.58
C ILE A 202 -13.30 0.49 -11.09
N PRO A 203 -12.48 1.14 -10.24
CA PRO A 203 -12.45 0.81 -8.82
C PRO A 203 -13.81 1.12 -8.16
N SER A 204 -14.17 0.34 -7.15
CA SER A 204 -15.37 0.55 -6.34
C SER A 204 -15.32 1.90 -5.61
N PRO A 205 -16.45 2.45 -5.14
CA PRO A 205 -16.45 3.71 -4.40
C PRO A 205 -15.57 3.69 -3.14
N GLY A 206 -15.36 2.52 -2.54
CA GLY A 206 -14.41 2.32 -1.44
C GLY A 206 -12.97 2.41 -1.92
N GLU A 207 -12.58 1.65 -2.96
CA GLU A 207 -11.24 1.69 -3.55
C GLU A 207 -10.91 3.05 -4.16
N VAL A 208 -11.87 3.76 -4.75
CA VAL A 208 -11.70 5.15 -5.21
C VAL A 208 -11.54 6.09 -4.04
N LEU A 209 -12.25 5.88 -2.92
CA LEU A 209 -12.02 6.68 -1.71
C LEU A 209 -10.62 6.41 -1.18
N THR A 210 -10.24 5.16 -0.92
CA THR A 210 -8.91 4.76 -0.44
C THR A 210 -7.81 5.26 -1.38
N ALA A 211 -7.93 5.09 -2.69
CA ALA A 211 -6.97 5.61 -3.65
C ALA A 211 -6.92 7.15 -3.65
N ALA A 212 -8.04 7.84 -3.39
CA ALA A 212 -8.07 9.30 -3.25
C ALA A 212 -7.55 9.78 -1.89
N THR A 213 -7.72 9.03 -0.79
CA THR A 213 -7.07 9.34 0.49
C THR A 213 -5.58 9.10 0.38
N VAL A 214 -5.14 7.93 -0.12
CA VAL A 214 -3.72 7.62 -0.38
C VAL A 214 -3.08 8.63 -1.35
N ALA A 215 -3.79 9.06 -2.40
CA ALA A 215 -3.28 10.10 -3.32
C ALA A 215 -3.29 11.52 -2.71
N TRP A 216 -4.17 11.79 -1.75
CA TRP A 216 -4.18 13.04 -0.97
C TRP A 216 -3.09 13.04 0.11
N GLU A 217 -2.86 11.91 0.78
CA GLU A 217 -1.86 11.66 1.81
C GLU A 217 -0.44 11.69 1.21
N ALA A 218 -0.23 11.07 0.04
CA ALA A 218 1.01 11.16 -0.73
C ALA A 218 1.25 12.56 -1.35
N ALA A 219 0.24 13.43 -1.37
CA ALA A 219 0.31 14.80 -1.86
C ALA A 219 0.19 15.86 -0.75
N ALA A 220 0.01 15.44 0.50
CA ALA A 220 -0.01 16.35 1.65
C ALA A 220 1.41 16.90 1.82
N PRO A 221 1.63 18.22 1.68
CA PRO A 221 2.96 18.77 1.87
C PRO A 221 3.39 18.50 3.32
N PRO A 222 4.64 18.06 3.56
CA PRO A 222 5.15 17.99 4.92
C PRO A 222 4.99 19.37 5.54
N ARG A 223 4.35 19.44 6.72
CA ARG A 223 4.31 20.70 7.47
C ARG A 223 5.76 21.07 7.78
N ASP A 224 6.19 22.26 7.38
CA ASP A 224 7.61 22.68 7.45
C ASP A 224 8.24 22.57 8.86
N ASN A 225 7.43 22.48 9.92
CA ASN A 225 7.83 22.26 11.31
C ASN A 225 7.14 21.02 11.95
N GLY A 226 6.80 19.99 11.16
CA GLY A 226 6.12 18.79 11.64
C GLY A 226 7.07 17.70 12.16
N VAL A 227 6.70 17.06 13.26
CA VAL A 227 7.26 15.80 13.76
C VAL A 227 6.32 14.67 13.38
N GLU A 228 6.87 13.51 12.98
CA GLU A 228 6.06 12.30 12.82
C GLU A 228 6.41 11.27 13.88
N LEU A 229 5.39 10.62 14.43
CA LEU A 229 5.49 9.61 15.47
C LEU A 229 4.82 8.31 15.00
N LEU A 230 5.30 7.18 15.52
CA LEU A 230 4.61 5.90 15.47
C LEU A 230 4.04 5.61 16.87
N LEU A 231 2.75 5.25 16.91
CA LEU A 231 1.97 4.93 18.10
C LEU A 231 1.55 3.45 18.03
N GLU A 232 2.05 2.64 18.95
CA GLU A 232 1.70 1.22 19.15
C GLU A 232 0.66 1.19 20.28
N LEU A 233 -0.55 0.68 19.99
CA LEU A 233 -1.61 0.44 20.98
C LEU A 233 -1.44 -0.97 21.58
N GLY A 234 -2.05 -1.26 22.73
CA GLY A 234 -2.04 -2.61 23.30
C GLY A 234 -2.88 -3.61 22.47
N GLU A 235 -2.62 -4.91 22.69
CA GLU A 235 -3.18 -6.02 21.87
C GLU A 235 -4.72 -6.03 21.74
N ASP A 236 -5.44 -5.54 22.75
CA ASP A 236 -6.91 -5.51 22.82
C ASP A 236 -7.52 -4.11 22.54
N ASP A 237 -6.69 -3.08 22.33
CA ASP A 237 -7.12 -1.67 22.36
C ASP A 237 -7.43 -1.08 20.96
N ALA A 238 -8.37 -0.14 20.91
CA ALA A 238 -8.78 0.51 19.67
C ALA A 238 -8.32 1.98 19.59
N ILE A 239 -8.08 2.48 18.37
CA ILE A 239 -7.67 3.88 18.14
C ILE A 239 -8.70 4.88 18.67
N GLU A 240 -9.98 4.49 18.69
CA GLU A 240 -11.10 5.23 19.27
C GLU A 240 -10.90 5.63 20.74
N GLU A 241 -10.10 4.89 21.50
CA GLU A 241 -9.90 5.08 22.94
C GLU A 241 -8.96 6.26 23.21
N VAL A 242 -7.91 6.40 22.39
CA VAL A 242 -6.99 7.55 22.41
C VAL A 242 -7.37 8.68 21.45
N LEU A 243 -8.35 8.46 20.55
CA LEU A 243 -8.76 9.42 19.50
C LEU A 243 -9.17 10.78 20.08
N GLY A 244 -9.76 10.82 21.28
CA GLY A 244 -10.08 12.07 21.98
C GLY A 244 -8.84 12.94 22.20
N VAL A 245 -7.77 12.35 22.76
CA VAL A 245 -6.50 13.02 23.04
C VAL A 245 -5.82 13.48 21.75
N LEU A 246 -5.85 12.65 20.70
CA LEU A 246 -5.29 12.99 19.38
C LEU A 246 -6.01 14.20 18.76
N LEU A 247 -7.35 14.19 18.75
CA LEU A 247 -8.16 15.26 18.16
C LEU A 247 -8.08 16.58 18.96
N GLU A 248 -7.91 16.53 20.28
CA GLU A 248 -7.65 17.72 21.11
C GLU A 248 -6.35 18.43 20.71
N HIS A 249 -5.33 17.68 20.27
CA HIS A 249 -4.07 18.21 19.74
C HIS A 249 -4.09 18.44 18.21
N GLY A 250 -5.25 18.30 17.56
CA GLY A 250 -5.41 18.50 16.12
C GLY A 250 -4.74 17.44 15.23
N VAL A 251 -4.43 16.27 15.80
CA VAL A 251 -3.78 15.14 15.13
C VAL A 251 -4.83 14.17 14.59
N ILE A 252 -4.61 13.69 13.37
CA ILE A 252 -5.42 12.64 12.73
C ILE A 252 -4.51 11.41 12.61
N PRO A 253 -4.84 10.28 13.27
CA PRO A 253 -4.07 9.05 13.13
C PRO A 253 -4.34 8.40 11.78
N LEU A 254 -3.29 7.84 11.17
CA LEU A 254 -3.34 7.00 9.98
C LEU A 254 -2.70 5.65 10.32
N ARG A 255 -3.12 4.52 9.76
CA ARG A 255 -2.38 3.26 9.97
C ARG A 255 -0.98 3.42 9.37
N ALA A 256 0.04 3.01 10.12
CA ALA A 256 1.41 2.99 9.61
C ALA A 256 1.56 1.87 8.57
N PHE A 257 1.10 0.67 8.92
CA PHE A 257 1.32 -0.55 8.12
C PHE A 257 -0.01 -1.19 7.69
N PRO A 258 -0.80 -0.55 6.80
CA PRO A 258 -2.15 -1.01 6.44
C PRO A 258 -2.19 -2.32 5.64
N GLY A 259 -1.04 -2.81 5.16
CA GLY A 259 -0.93 -4.10 4.46
C GLY A 259 -0.73 -5.31 5.38
N VAL A 260 -0.34 -5.10 6.64
CA VAL A 260 -0.01 -6.19 7.58
C VAL A 260 -1.29 -6.90 8.03
N ASP A 261 -1.35 -8.21 7.85
CA ASP A 261 -2.40 -9.06 8.44
C ASP A 261 -2.21 -9.09 9.97
N PRO A 262 -3.22 -8.74 10.79
CA PRO A 262 -3.15 -8.89 12.24
C PRO A 262 -2.87 -10.32 12.72
N GLY A 263 -3.10 -11.34 11.88
CA GLY A 263 -2.72 -12.73 12.13
C GLY A 263 -1.23 -13.04 11.90
N MET A 264 -0.49 -12.14 11.22
CA MET A 264 0.97 -12.20 11.04
C MET A 264 1.68 -11.51 12.21
N ASP A 265 1.34 -10.23 12.47
CA ASP A 265 1.79 -9.48 13.64
C ASP A 265 0.73 -8.44 14.04
N ALA A 266 0.11 -8.64 15.20
CA ALA A 266 -1.00 -7.80 15.67
C ALA A 266 -0.56 -6.37 15.97
N ASP A 267 0.61 -6.19 16.59
CA ASP A 267 1.13 -4.90 17.05
C ASP A 267 1.55 -4.00 15.87
N LEU A 268 2.20 -4.54 14.84
CA LEU A 268 2.48 -3.81 13.60
C LEU A 268 1.18 -3.43 12.90
N ALA A 269 0.22 -4.35 12.80
CA ALA A 269 -1.10 -4.03 12.25
C ALA A 269 -1.81 -2.93 13.07
N ALA A 270 -1.63 -2.91 14.40
CA ALA A 270 -2.14 -1.91 15.34
C ALA A 270 -1.29 -0.64 15.46
N THR A 271 -0.22 -0.47 14.66
CA THR A 271 0.64 0.72 14.69
C THR A 271 0.05 1.87 13.86
N TRP A 272 0.05 3.09 14.42
CA TRP A 272 -0.48 4.30 13.81
C TRP A 272 0.59 5.38 13.61
N ARG A 273 0.61 5.99 12.43
CA ARG A 273 1.38 7.19 12.09
C ARG A 273 0.63 8.44 12.55
N LEU A 274 1.33 9.31 13.26
CA LEU A 274 0.84 10.61 13.73
C LEU A 274 1.70 11.74 13.17
N SER A 275 1.11 12.67 12.41
CA SER A 275 1.78 13.92 12.01
C SER A 275 1.39 15.05 12.98
N VAL A 276 2.38 15.61 13.70
CA VAL A 276 2.19 16.53 14.84
C VAL A 276 3.01 17.80 14.63
N ASP A 277 2.51 18.97 15.03
CA ASP A 277 3.31 20.19 15.01
C ASP A 277 4.34 20.17 16.18
N LEU A 278 5.57 20.63 15.92
CA LEU A 278 6.70 20.50 16.85
C LEU A 278 6.45 21.10 18.25
N ASP A 279 5.65 22.16 18.35
CA ASP A 279 5.27 22.82 19.60
C ASP A 279 4.24 22.02 20.43
N GLN A 280 3.38 21.25 19.77
CA GLN A 280 2.38 20.38 20.41
C GLN A 280 2.96 19.02 20.82
N THR A 281 4.02 18.57 20.14
CA THR A 281 4.62 17.25 20.32
C THR A 281 4.92 16.88 21.79
N PRO A 282 5.51 17.75 22.64
CA PRO A 282 5.81 17.37 24.03
C PRO A 282 4.56 17.15 24.88
N ALA A 283 3.50 17.94 24.68
CA ALA A 283 2.26 17.83 25.42
C ALA A 283 1.48 16.56 25.02
N LEU A 284 1.41 16.28 23.72
CA LEU A 284 0.76 15.08 23.20
C LEU A 284 1.47 13.79 23.65
N VAL A 285 2.81 13.77 23.56
CA VAL A 285 3.60 12.58 23.96
C VAL A 285 3.47 12.31 25.46
N GLU A 286 3.38 13.33 26.31
CA GLU A 286 3.14 13.16 27.75
C GLU A 286 1.70 12.64 28.01
N ALA A 287 0.70 13.20 27.32
CA ALA A 287 -0.70 12.77 27.46
C ALA A 287 -0.86 11.28 27.07
N LEU A 288 -0.37 10.88 25.90
CA LEU A 288 -0.42 9.50 25.43
C LEU A 288 0.40 8.55 26.33
N ARG A 289 1.58 8.95 26.82
CA ARG A 289 2.37 8.12 27.76
C ARG A 289 1.79 8.01 29.17
N SER A 290 0.86 8.89 29.53
CA SER A 290 0.13 8.79 30.79
C SER A 290 -0.98 7.73 30.72
N ASP A 291 -1.49 7.46 29.52
CA ASP A 291 -2.49 6.44 29.22
C ASP A 291 -1.84 5.07 28.96
N ARG A 292 -1.33 4.47 30.03
CA ARG A 292 -0.71 3.12 30.00
C ARG A 292 -1.72 1.97 30.00
N GLU A 293 -3.01 2.27 29.88
CA GLU A 293 -4.03 1.26 29.62
C GLU A 293 -4.08 1.01 28.11
N ASN A 294 -4.10 2.08 27.30
CA ASN A 294 -4.29 1.99 25.84
C ASN A 294 -3.00 2.13 25.00
N VAL A 295 -1.90 2.66 25.56
CA VAL A 295 -0.68 3.02 24.81
C VAL A 295 0.53 2.22 25.28
N ASP A 296 0.97 1.28 24.44
CA ASP A 296 2.16 0.47 24.67
C ASP A 296 3.45 1.20 24.26
N ARG A 297 3.44 1.93 23.14
CA ARG A 297 4.64 2.63 22.67
C ARG A 297 4.36 3.90 21.89
N ILE A 298 5.28 4.85 22.03
CA ILE A 298 5.40 6.01 21.15
C ILE A 298 6.87 6.21 20.81
N GLU A 299 7.18 6.17 19.52
CA GLU A 299 8.51 6.41 19.00
C GLU A 299 8.51 7.40 17.83
N LEU A 300 9.71 7.92 17.50
CA LEU A 300 9.87 8.88 16.42
C LEU A 300 9.86 8.13 15.08
N ASN A 301 9.00 8.55 14.16
CA ASN A 301 9.08 8.17 12.75
C ASN A 301 10.21 8.98 12.09
N GLY A 302 11.44 8.69 12.52
CA GLY A 302 12.64 9.41 12.15
C GLY A 302 12.96 9.28 10.66
N ILE A 303 13.88 10.12 10.19
CA ILE A 303 14.41 10.01 8.82
C ILE A 303 15.80 9.38 8.88
N VAL A 304 16.01 8.37 8.05
CA VAL A 304 17.29 7.75 7.75
C VAL A 304 17.80 8.32 6.44
N ASP A 305 19.06 8.74 6.43
CA ASP A 305 19.71 9.31 5.26
C ASP A 305 20.87 8.39 4.80
N VAL A 306 21.02 8.21 3.49
CA VAL A 306 22.22 7.60 2.89
C VAL A 306 23.25 8.68 2.59
N ASP A 307 24.52 8.42 2.92
CA ASP A 307 25.63 9.31 2.54
C ASP A 307 26.02 9.05 1.07
N PRO A 308 25.74 9.97 0.13
CA PRO A 308 25.78 9.69 -1.31
C PRO A 308 27.21 9.79 -1.87
N ARG A 309 28.17 9.04 -1.30
CA ARG A 309 29.61 9.07 -1.66
C ARG A 309 29.94 8.36 -2.98
N ALA A 310 29.15 8.64 -4.01
CA ALA A 310 29.58 8.46 -5.39
C ALA A 310 30.57 9.57 -5.75
N LEU A 311 31.86 9.23 -5.84
CA LEU A 311 32.80 10.11 -6.53
C LEU A 311 32.37 10.15 -8.00
N ALA A 312 32.18 11.33 -8.59
CA ALA A 312 31.82 11.47 -10.01
C ALA A 312 33.02 11.19 -10.95
N ARG A 313 33.72 10.08 -10.71
CA ARG A 313 34.84 9.56 -11.50
C ARG A 313 34.32 8.51 -12.46
N ARG A 314 34.80 8.56 -13.71
CA ARG A 314 34.53 7.52 -14.70
C ARG A 314 35.34 6.28 -14.35
N CYS A 315 34.76 5.10 -14.57
CA CYS A 315 35.55 3.88 -14.65
C CYS A 315 36.58 3.98 -15.78
N VAL A 316 37.79 3.49 -15.54
CA VAL A 316 38.88 3.46 -16.52
C VAL A 316 39.34 2.02 -16.66
N PRO A 317 39.23 1.39 -17.85
CA PRO A 317 39.71 0.02 -18.07
C PRO A 317 41.18 -0.14 -17.67
N GLY A 318 41.46 -1.16 -16.86
CA GLY A 318 42.81 -1.65 -16.63
C GLY A 318 43.30 -2.57 -17.76
N TYR A 319 44.53 -3.05 -17.63
CA TYR A 319 45.17 -3.97 -18.59
C TYR A 319 45.05 -5.45 -18.23
N THR A 320 44.44 -5.77 -17.07
CA THR A 320 44.24 -7.15 -16.61
C THR A 320 43.15 -7.83 -17.45
N SER A 321 43.49 -8.93 -18.11
CA SER A 321 42.49 -9.80 -18.73
C SER A 321 41.86 -10.69 -17.65
N LEU A 322 40.55 -10.61 -17.50
CA LEU A 322 39.76 -11.50 -16.65
C LEU A 322 39.02 -12.53 -17.49
N PRO A 323 38.55 -13.66 -16.93
CA PRO A 323 37.80 -14.68 -17.66
C PRO A 323 36.32 -14.27 -17.84
N VAL A 324 36.08 -13.05 -18.31
CA VAL A 324 34.79 -12.43 -18.67
C VAL A 324 34.99 -11.50 -19.86
N ASN A 325 33.94 -11.27 -20.65
CA ASN A 325 34.00 -10.48 -21.88
C ASN A 325 33.63 -9.00 -21.69
N ASP A 326 33.34 -8.60 -20.45
CA ASP A 326 32.84 -7.27 -20.08
C ASP A 326 33.98 -6.23 -20.03
N PRO A 327 33.92 -5.13 -20.83
CA PRO A 327 35.05 -4.22 -21.08
C PRO A 327 35.52 -3.39 -19.89
N LEU A 328 34.72 -3.25 -18.81
CA LEU A 328 35.09 -2.57 -17.57
C LEU A 328 35.42 -3.55 -16.44
N ALA A 329 35.37 -4.88 -16.63
CA ALA A 329 35.78 -5.84 -15.62
C ALA A 329 37.26 -5.62 -15.19
N SER A 330 38.12 -5.17 -16.11
CA SER A 330 39.51 -4.78 -15.80
C SER A 330 39.64 -3.48 -15.00
N ALA A 331 38.56 -2.72 -14.82
CA ALA A 331 38.45 -1.55 -13.94
C ALA A 331 37.99 -1.92 -12.51
N GLN A 332 37.72 -3.20 -12.24
CA GLN A 332 37.25 -3.74 -10.95
C GLN A 332 38.33 -4.65 -10.33
N PRO A 333 39.44 -4.08 -9.79
CA PRO A 333 40.51 -4.87 -9.16
C PRO A 333 40.03 -5.77 -8.02
N GLU A 334 38.93 -5.42 -7.35
CA GLU A 334 38.23 -6.20 -6.34
C GLU A 334 37.87 -7.62 -6.81
N LEU A 335 37.60 -7.83 -8.10
CA LEU A 335 37.26 -9.16 -8.65
C LEU A 335 38.42 -10.14 -8.49
N VAL A 336 39.67 -9.68 -8.58
CA VAL A 336 40.87 -10.53 -8.46
C VAL A 336 41.23 -10.77 -7.00
N THR A 337 41.09 -9.77 -6.14
CA THR A 337 41.55 -9.85 -4.74
C THR A 337 40.58 -10.58 -3.83
N THR A 338 39.28 -10.53 -4.13
CA THR A 338 38.26 -11.39 -3.50
C THR A 338 38.21 -12.80 -4.12
N GLY A 339 38.88 -13.02 -5.26
CA GLY A 339 38.91 -14.30 -5.98
C GLY A 339 37.68 -14.57 -6.88
N VAL A 340 36.81 -13.59 -7.08
CA VAL A 340 35.66 -13.67 -7.99
C VAL A 340 36.11 -13.99 -9.43
N ASP A 341 37.28 -13.52 -9.86
CA ASP A 341 37.89 -13.86 -11.15
C ASP A 341 37.97 -15.39 -11.39
N ARG A 342 38.25 -16.18 -10.35
CA ARG A 342 38.28 -17.65 -10.43
C ARG A 342 36.88 -18.26 -10.45
N VAL A 343 35.95 -17.67 -9.70
CA VAL A 343 34.55 -18.10 -9.57
C VAL A 343 33.77 -17.87 -10.87
N LEU A 344 34.03 -16.76 -11.58
CA LEU A 344 33.41 -16.43 -12.88
C LEU A 344 33.65 -17.50 -13.95
N GLY A 345 34.78 -18.22 -13.89
CA GLY A 345 35.05 -19.36 -14.76
C GLY A 345 34.10 -20.53 -14.50
N VAL A 346 33.86 -20.84 -13.22
CA VAL A 346 32.95 -21.91 -12.78
C VAL A 346 31.50 -21.56 -13.11
N LEU A 347 31.05 -20.35 -12.76
CA LEU A 347 29.68 -19.89 -13.00
C LEU A 347 29.29 -19.80 -14.48
N ARG A 348 30.26 -19.78 -15.39
CA ARG A 348 30.01 -19.87 -16.83
C ARG A 348 29.59 -21.28 -17.27
N GLU A 349 30.09 -22.31 -16.58
CA GLU A 349 29.88 -23.72 -16.88
C GLU A 349 28.73 -24.31 -16.05
N ASP A 350 28.61 -23.91 -14.78
CA ASP A 350 27.50 -24.23 -13.88
C ASP A 350 27.07 -22.97 -13.09
N PRO A 351 25.95 -22.31 -13.46
CA PRO A 351 25.49 -21.08 -12.82
C PRO A 351 24.83 -21.29 -11.44
N GLY A 352 24.71 -22.54 -10.96
CA GLY A 352 24.04 -22.90 -9.71
C GLY A 352 22.65 -23.52 -9.90
N ARG A 353 22.05 -24.05 -8.83
CA ARG A 353 20.81 -24.86 -8.90
C ARG A 353 19.55 -24.04 -9.16
N ARG A 354 19.52 -22.79 -8.69
CA ARG A 354 18.40 -21.85 -8.86
C ARG A 354 18.88 -20.41 -8.86
N LYS A 355 18.09 -19.52 -9.46
CA LYS A 355 18.18 -18.09 -9.13
C LYS A 355 17.80 -17.88 -7.67
N VAL A 356 18.51 -16.97 -7.04
CA VAL A 356 18.27 -16.56 -5.65
C VAL A 356 17.64 -15.17 -5.68
N ARG A 357 16.50 -15.01 -4.99
CA ARG A 357 15.82 -13.72 -4.87
C ARG A 357 16.58 -12.85 -3.88
N VAL A 358 17.13 -11.74 -4.34
CA VAL A 358 17.85 -10.80 -3.48
C VAL A 358 17.09 -9.48 -3.42
N GLY A 359 16.65 -9.12 -2.22
CA GLY A 359 16.01 -7.84 -1.95
C GLY A 359 17.02 -6.71 -1.79
N LEU A 360 16.70 -5.55 -2.35
CA LEU A 360 17.46 -4.31 -2.19
C LEU A 360 16.53 -3.20 -1.70
N ILE A 361 16.69 -2.81 -0.43
CA ILE A 361 16.01 -1.65 0.17
C ILE A 361 16.94 -0.44 0.00
N ASP A 362 16.60 0.43 -0.94
CA ASP A 362 17.42 1.58 -1.34
C ASP A 362 16.54 2.67 -2.00
N THR A 363 17.14 3.50 -2.86
CA THR A 363 16.54 4.62 -3.59
C THR A 363 15.79 4.23 -4.88
N GLY A 364 15.60 2.93 -5.09
CA GLY A 364 15.12 2.32 -6.33
C GLY A 364 16.24 1.98 -7.31
N VAL A 365 15.91 1.30 -8.41
CA VAL A 365 16.88 0.89 -9.44
C VAL A 365 16.45 1.35 -10.83
N ASP A 366 17.38 1.86 -11.63
CA ASP A 366 17.19 2.13 -13.05
C ASP A 366 17.20 0.82 -13.87
N GLY A 367 16.04 0.18 -13.97
CA GLY A 367 15.87 -1.05 -14.75
C GLY A 367 16.00 -0.90 -16.27
N ALA A 368 16.21 0.32 -16.79
CA ALA A 368 16.54 0.54 -18.19
C ALA A 368 18.06 0.41 -18.47
N HIS A 369 18.90 0.43 -17.43
CA HIS A 369 20.35 0.29 -17.53
C HIS A 369 20.77 -1.02 -18.20
N GLU A 370 21.74 -0.97 -19.11
CA GLU A 370 22.11 -2.11 -19.98
C GLU A 370 22.53 -3.38 -19.22
N ASP A 371 23.21 -3.25 -18.08
CA ASP A 371 23.64 -4.38 -17.23
C ASP A 371 22.64 -4.76 -16.12
N LEU A 372 21.51 -4.07 -15.98
CA LEU A 372 20.48 -4.40 -14.98
C LEU A 372 19.16 -4.87 -15.63
N ARG A 373 18.97 -4.54 -16.90
CA ARG A 373 17.80 -4.95 -17.68
C ARG A 373 17.77 -6.48 -17.84
N GLY A 374 16.77 -7.12 -17.24
CA GLY A 374 16.58 -8.58 -17.26
C GLY A 374 17.10 -9.30 -16.01
N VAL A 375 17.66 -8.57 -15.05
CA VAL A 375 18.00 -9.05 -13.70
C VAL A 375 16.89 -8.73 -12.69
N LEU A 376 16.23 -7.59 -12.88
CA LEU A 376 15.10 -7.14 -12.05
C LEU A 376 13.82 -7.90 -12.40
N SER A 377 13.25 -8.60 -11.42
CA SER A 377 11.90 -9.18 -11.52
C SER A 377 10.85 -8.26 -10.92
N LEU A 378 11.15 -7.64 -9.77
CA LEU A 378 10.33 -6.59 -9.17
C LEU A 378 11.08 -5.26 -9.17
N TRP A 379 10.48 -4.25 -9.79
CA TRP A 379 10.95 -2.87 -9.76
C TRP A 379 9.77 -1.91 -9.77
N SER A 380 9.85 -0.87 -8.95
CA SER A 380 8.79 0.15 -8.89
C SER A 380 8.80 1.05 -10.12
N ALA A 381 7.60 1.36 -10.63
CA ALA A 381 7.41 2.40 -11.65
C ALA A 381 7.89 3.80 -11.20
N ARG A 382 8.21 4.00 -9.91
CA ARG A 382 8.88 5.21 -9.40
C ARG A 382 10.32 5.36 -9.92
N GLY A 383 10.98 4.24 -10.28
CA GLY A 383 12.39 4.16 -10.69
C GLY A 383 13.38 4.57 -9.58
N ASP A 384 14.66 4.54 -9.90
CA ASP A 384 15.68 5.21 -9.07
C ASP A 384 15.55 6.74 -9.21
N ARG A 385 15.45 7.45 -8.09
CA ARG A 385 15.36 8.92 -8.06
C ARG A 385 16.67 9.62 -7.71
N SER A 386 17.63 8.92 -7.11
CA SER A 386 18.88 9.49 -6.60
C SER A 386 20.14 9.02 -7.31
N GLY A 387 20.24 7.72 -7.59
CA GLY A 387 21.36 7.05 -8.26
C GLY A 387 22.04 5.98 -7.40
N HIS A 388 21.87 6.02 -6.09
CA HIS A 388 22.55 5.14 -5.16
C HIS A 388 22.10 3.68 -5.33
N GLY A 389 20.79 3.42 -5.44
CA GLY A 389 20.26 2.07 -5.60
C GLY A 389 20.64 1.45 -6.93
N THR A 390 20.72 2.23 -8.02
CA THR A 390 21.32 1.77 -9.29
C THR A 390 22.80 1.42 -9.12
N GLN A 391 23.58 2.15 -8.33
CA GLN A 391 25.00 1.85 -8.08
C GLN A 391 25.18 0.59 -7.23
N VAL A 392 24.34 0.39 -6.20
CA VAL A 392 24.34 -0.81 -5.37
C VAL A 392 23.91 -2.04 -6.17
N ALA A 393 22.87 -1.92 -7.00
CA ALA A 393 22.37 -2.98 -7.87
C ALA A 393 23.43 -3.51 -8.86
N GLY A 394 24.28 -2.64 -9.42
CA GLY A 394 25.38 -3.04 -10.31
C GLY A 394 26.39 -3.97 -9.64
N VAL A 395 26.80 -3.64 -8.41
CA VAL A 395 27.72 -4.48 -7.62
C VAL A 395 27.03 -5.78 -7.20
N LEU A 396 25.76 -5.70 -6.83
CA LEU A 396 24.98 -6.82 -6.31
C LEU A 396 24.68 -7.89 -7.36
N ALA A 397 24.24 -7.46 -8.55
CA ALA A 397 23.59 -8.34 -9.52
C ALA A 397 23.81 -7.95 -11.00
N GLY A 398 24.70 -6.98 -11.30
CA GLY A 398 24.97 -6.55 -12.67
C GLY A 398 25.38 -7.70 -13.59
N LEU A 399 24.76 -7.78 -14.77
CA LEU A 399 25.00 -8.85 -15.75
C LEU A 399 26.48 -8.95 -16.13
N ALA A 400 27.09 -10.11 -15.89
CA ALA A 400 28.42 -10.45 -16.38
C ALA A 400 28.36 -11.41 -17.59
N ASP A 401 29.45 -11.52 -18.34
CA ASP A 401 29.60 -12.27 -19.60
C ASP A 401 28.67 -11.76 -20.73
N ASN A 402 28.21 -10.49 -20.66
CA ASN A 402 27.25 -9.89 -21.59
C ASN A 402 27.90 -9.06 -22.72
N GLY A 403 29.20 -8.76 -22.60
CA GLY A 403 30.00 -8.01 -23.56
C GLY A 403 29.92 -6.48 -23.42
N ARG A 404 29.46 -5.98 -22.27
CA ARG A 404 29.21 -4.56 -21.95
C ARG A 404 29.60 -4.30 -20.50
N GLY A 405 29.87 -3.03 -20.20
CA GLY A 405 30.01 -2.58 -18.82
C GLY A 405 30.90 -3.41 -17.91
N ILE A 406 30.37 -3.67 -16.72
CA ILE A 406 31.05 -4.28 -15.56
C ILE A 406 30.80 -5.78 -15.48
N ALA A 407 31.47 -6.46 -14.55
CA ALA A 407 31.14 -7.82 -14.15
C ALA A 407 30.75 -7.87 -12.65
N SER A 408 29.76 -8.70 -12.32
CA SER A 408 29.47 -9.18 -10.96
C SER A 408 29.44 -10.71 -10.95
N LEU A 409 29.08 -11.34 -9.82
CA LEU A 409 28.85 -12.79 -9.77
C LEU A 409 27.65 -13.24 -10.63
N ASN A 410 26.77 -12.33 -11.08
CA ASN A 410 25.58 -12.67 -11.86
C ASN A 410 25.89 -12.92 -13.35
N VAL A 411 26.72 -13.94 -13.62
CA VAL A 411 27.05 -14.41 -14.97
C VAL A 411 25.76 -14.72 -15.73
N ARG A 412 25.58 -14.07 -16.89
CA ARG A 412 24.41 -14.16 -17.78
C ARG A 412 23.05 -13.86 -17.12
N GLY A 413 23.05 -13.33 -15.90
CA GLY A 413 21.83 -13.14 -15.11
C GLY A 413 21.26 -14.44 -14.54
N GLU A 414 22.06 -15.51 -14.44
CA GLU A 414 21.58 -16.85 -14.08
C GLU A 414 21.67 -17.16 -12.57
N LEU A 415 22.33 -16.32 -11.77
CA LEU A 415 22.52 -16.52 -10.32
C LEU A 415 21.55 -15.71 -9.46
N VAL A 416 21.40 -14.40 -9.73
CA VAL A 416 20.64 -13.46 -8.90
C VAL A 416 19.42 -12.93 -9.65
N GLU A 417 18.29 -12.96 -8.96
CA GLU A 417 17.04 -12.30 -9.30
C GLU A 417 16.84 -11.12 -8.34
N LEU A 418 16.88 -9.90 -8.86
CA LEU A 418 16.89 -8.68 -8.03
C LEU A 418 15.46 -8.16 -7.81
N MET A 419 15.12 -7.93 -6.54
CA MET A 419 13.85 -7.35 -6.10
C MET A 419 14.14 -5.96 -5.50
N SER A 420 13.58 -4.90 -6.07
CA SER A 420 13.88 -3.51 -5.67
C SER A 420 12.74 -2.87 -4.89
N TYR A 421 13.01 -2.58 -3.61
CA TYR A 421 12.11 -1.88 -2.70
C TYR A 421 12.59 -0.42 -2.51
N PRO A 422 11.98 0.57 -3.17
CA PRO A 422 12.47 1.96 -3.20
C PRO A 422 12.01 2.75 -1.97
N ALA A 423 12.40 2.32 -0.77
CA ALA A 423 12.04 2.98 0.48
C ALA A 423 12.60 4.40 0.59
N LEU A 424 13.74 4.69 -0.06
CA LEU A 424 14.41 6.00 0.04
C LEU A 424 14.04 6.92 -1.12
N ASP A 425 13.35 8.04 -0.85
CA ASP A 425 13.18 9.12 -1.81
C ASP A 425 14.32 10.15 -1.64
N ARG A 426 15.15 10.30 -2.68
CA ARG A 426 16.28 11.26 -2.72
C ARG A 426 17.27 11.07 -1.56
N ASP A 427 17.72 9.83 -1.38
CA ASP A 427 18.62 9.37 -0.29
C ASP A 427 18.02 9.40 1.12
N ARG A 428 16.70 9.61 1.27
CA ARG A 428 16.03 9.70 2.58
C ARG A 428 14.84 8.75 2.68
N ALA A 429 14.72 7.99 3.76
CA ALA A 429 13.52 7.19 4.07
C ALA A 429 13.03 7.48 5.49
N ARG A 430 11.73 7.30 5.73
CA ARG A 430 11.20 7.23 7.09
C ARG A 430 11.44 5.86 7.70
N VAL A 431 11.28 5.78 9.01
CA VAL A 431 11.27 4.50 9.74
C VAL A 431 10.15 3.60 9.22
N GLU A 432 8.97 4.15 8.93
CA GLU A 432 7.87 3.38 8.33
C GLU A 432 8.22 2.84 6.94
N ASP A 433 8.75 3.68 6.02
CA ASP A 433 9.10 3.26 4.65
C ASP A 433 10.09 2.08 4.63
N ILE A 434 11.07 2.09 5.56
CA ILE A 434 12.04 0.99 5.72
C ILE A 434 11.36 -0.25 6.32
N THR A 435 10.43 -0.08 7.26
CA THR A 435 9.73 -1.20 7.90
C THR A 435 8.82 -1.90 6.90
N ASP A 436 7.98 -1.14 6.16
CA ASP A 436 7.15 -1.68 5.07
C ASP A 436 8.01 -2.39 4.03
N ALA A 437 9.14 -1.83 3.60
CA ALA A 437 10.02 -2.47 2.63
C ALA A 437 10.68 -3.78 3.14
N ILE A 438 10.85 -3.96 4.45
CA ILE A 438 11.28 -5.25 5.02
C ILE A 438 10.12 -6.24 5.00
N LEU A 439 8.90 -5.80 5.31
CA LEU A 439 7.70 -6.63 5.31
C LEU A 439 7.31 -7.08 3.89
N GLU A 440 7.33 -6.17 2.90
CA GLU A 440 7.20 -6.50 1.47
C GLU A 440 8.23 -7.54 1.04
N ALA A 441 9.48 -7.44 1.51
CA ALA A 441 10.52 -8.42 1.19
C ALA A 441 10.33 -9.79 1.86
N ILE A 442 9.60 -9.86 2.98
CA ILE A 442 9.18 -11.13 3.61
C ILE A 442 8.05 -11.77 2.79
N ASP A 443 7.05 -10.99 2.40
CA ASP A 443 5.93 -11.47 1.57
C ASP A 443 6.38 -11.93 0.16
N ASP A 444 7.36 -11.25 -0.42
CA ASP A 444 8.05 -11.66 -1.67
C ASP A 444 9.05 -12.82 -1.47
N GLU A 445 9.20 -13.31 -0.23
CA GLU A 445 10.06 -14.42 0.19
C GLU A 445 11.52 -14.31 -0.33
N VAL A 446 12.15 -13.14 -0.17
CA VAL A 446 13.54 -12.97 -0.62
C VAL A 446 14.50 -13.84 0.19
N ASP A 447 15.50 -14.42 -0.48
CA ASP A 447 16.48 -15.29 0.15
C ASP A 447 17.56 -14.52 0.94
N VAL A 448 17.87 -13.30 0.49
CA VAL A 448 18.88 -12.38 1.06
C VAL A 448 18.34 -10.95 0.95
N LEU A 449 18.52 -10.12 1.98
CA LEU A 449 18.06 -8.73 2.01
C LEU A 449 19.23 -7.76 2.27
N ASN A 450 19.50 -6.89 1.31
CA ASN A 450 20.61 -5.93 1.33
C ASN A 450 20.15 -4.54 1.81
N LEU A 451 20.75 -4.07 2.89
CA LEU A 451 20.47 -2.79 3.56
C LEU A 451 21.69 -1.86 3.46
N SER A 452 21.85 -1.18 2.31
CA SER A 452 23.01 -0.31 2.01
C SER A 452 22.94 1.10 2.62
N PHE A 453 22.32 1.21 3.80
CA PHE A 453 22.14 2.46 4.58
C PHE A 453 22.53 2.27 6.05
N SER A 454 22.64 3.38 6.79
CA SER A 454 22.93 3.37 8.22
C SER A 454 22.37 4.61 8.91
N SER A 455 21.76 4.47 10.08
CA SER A 455 21.31 5.57 10.95
C SER A 455 22.04 5.52 12.29
N SER A 456 22.50 6.67 12.78
CA SER A 456 23.26 6.82 14.03
C SER A 456 22.40 6.91 15.29
N THR A 457 21.10 6.58 15.20
CA THR A 457 20.20 6.48 16.35
C THR A 457 20.16 5.05 16.90
N ALA A 458 19.40 4.82 17.98
CA ALA A 458 18.95 3.46 18.30
C ALA A 458 17.92 2.98 17.25
N ALA A 459 17.83 1.66 17.04
CA ALA A 459 16.83 1.07 16.16
C ALA A 459 15.41 1.22 16.74
N PRO A 460 14.44 1.73 15.95
CA PRO A 460 13.02 1.76 16.32
C PRO A 460 12.46 0.36 16.60
N HIS A 461 11.41 0.29 17.42
CA HIS A 461 10.73 -0.94 17.79
C HIS A 461 10.18 -1.68 16.57
N VAL A 462 9.51 -0.95 15.67
CA VAL A 462 8.90 -1.53 14.46
C VAL A 462 9.94 -2.16 13.54
N VAL A 463 11.11 -1.51 13.37
CA VAL A 463 12.23 -2.03 12.56
C VAL A 463 12.86 -3.26 13.21
N ARG A 464 13.06 -3.23 14.54
CA ARG A 464 13.55 -4.41 15.28
C ARG A 464 12.63 -5.62 15.09
N ARG A 465 11.32 -5.38 15.07
CA ARG A 465 10.29 -6.42 14.89
C ARG A 465 10.31 -6.98 13.47
N ALA A 466 10.26 -6.12 12.45
CA ALA A 466 10.35 -6.54 11.06
C ALA A 466 11.67 -7.29 10.73
N VAL A 467 12.80 -6.88 11.32
CA VAL A 467 14.07 -7.62 11.17
C VAL A 467 14.04 -8.98 11.89
N ALA A 468 13.39 -9.10 13.05
CA ALA A 468 13.18 -10.39 13.69
C ALA A 468 12.31 -11.32 12.84
N MET A 469 11.19 -10.80 12.28
CA MET A 469 10.32 -11.55 11.37
C MET A 469 11.07 -12.02 10.11
N ALA A 470 11.95 -11.18 9.54
CA ALA A 470 12.78 -11.57 8.40
C ALA A 470 13.78 -12.70 8.76
N LEU A 471 14.38 -12.65 9.94
CA LEU A 471 15.26 -13.73 10.43
C LEU A 471 14.50 -15.04 10.68
N ASP A 472 13.31 -14.96 11.28
CA ASP A 472 12.44 -16.12 11.51
C ASP A 472 11.98 -16.74 10.17
N ALA A 473 11.68 -15.91 9.17
CA ALA A 473 11.43 -16.29 7.78
C ALA A 473 12.70 -16.80 7.03
N GLN A 474 13.81 -17.00 7.73
CA GLN A 474 15.08 -17.53 7.21
C GLN A 474 15.76 -16.62 6.16
N ILE A 475 15.45 -15.33 6.14
CA ILE A 475 16.06 -14.35 5.23
C ILE A 475 17.39 -13.89 5.80
N ILE A 476 18.44 -13.90 4.98
CA ILE A 476 19.77 -13.43 5.42
C ILE A 476 19.86 -11.91 5.23
N LEU A 477 19.93 -11.15 6.32
CA LEU A 477 20.09 -9.69 6.26
C LEU A 477 21.56 -9.28 6.24
N VAL A 478 21.92 -8.43 5.27
CA VAL A 478 23.27 -7.87 5.10
C VAL A 478 23.19 -6.35 5.11
N ALA A 479 23.92 -5.70 6.03
CA ALA A 479 23.90 -4.25 6.23
C ALA A 479 25.27 -3.61 6.01
N SER A 480 25.27 -2.37 5.51
CA SER A 480 26.46 -1.53 5.52
C SER A 480 26.84 -1.10 6.95
N ALA A 481 28.13 -1.07 7.28
CA ALA A 481 28.60 -0.61 8.61
C ALA A 481 28.42 0.90 8.87
N GLY A 482 28.21 1.70 7.81
CA GLY A 482 28.21 3.17 7.86
C GLY A 482 29.50 3.80 7.32
N ASN A 483 29.47 5.12 7.13
CA ASN A 483 30.53 5.88 6.44
C ASN A 483 31.18 6.98 7.32
N ASP A 484 31.17 6.82 8.64
CA ASP A 484 31.91 7.69 9.59
C ASP A 484 32.90 6.86 10.42
N PRO A 485 34.23 6.99 10.21
CA PRO A 485 35.25 6.24 10.95
C PRO A 485 35.35 6.59 12.44
N ARG A 486 34.56 7.55 12.93
CA ARG A 486 34.45 7.91 14.35
C ARG A 486 33.29 7.18 15.05
N VAL A 487 32.46 6.46 14.29
CA VAL A 487 31.29 5.72 14.77
C VAL A 487 31.56 4.23 14.64
N ASP A 488 31.27 3.47 15.69
CA ASP A 488 31.20 2.02 15.62
C ASP A 488 29.79 1.60 15.22
N ALA A 489 29.69 0.67 14.27
CA ALA A 489 28.44 0.17 13.71
C ALA A 489 27.54 -0.49 14.76
N SER A 490 28.09 -0.95 15.90
CA SER A 490 27.30 -1.43 17.04
C SER A 490 26.44 -0.35 17.71
N ALA A 491 26.67 0.93 17.40
CA ALA A 491 25.87 2.07 17.86
C ALA A 491 24.95 2.67 16.78
N ALA A 492 24.87 2.05 15.60
CA ALA A 492 24.05 2.48 14.46
C ALA A 492 23.11 1.34 14.02
N TRP A 493 21.97 1.63 13.38
CA TRP A 493 21.09 0.60 12.81
C TRP A 493 21.03 0.71 11.28
N PRO A 494 20.79 -0.39 10.54
CA PRO A 494 20.46 -1.75 11.00
C PRO A 494 21.64 -2.56 11.56
N ALA A 495 22.88 -2.07 11.50
CA ALA A 495 24.08 -2.83 11.90
C ALA A 495 24.12 -3.31 13.37
N SER A 496 23.49 -2.61 14.31
CA SER A 496 23.37 -3.02 15.72
C SER A 496 22.29 -4.06 15.99
N LEU A 497 21.48 -4.42 15.01
CA LEU A 497 20.39 -5.39 15.18
C LEU A 497 20.95 -6.82 15.27
N PRO A 498 20.52 -7.63 16.26
CA PRO A 498 20.88 -9.04 16.32
C PRO A 498 20.55 -9.77 15.02
N GLY A 499 21.41 -10.70 14.61
CA GLY A 499 21.22 -11.51 13.42
C GLY A 499 21.74 -10.90 12.11
N VAL A 500 21.84 -9.58 12.00
CA VAL A 500 22.31 -8.89 10.79
C VAL A 500 23.81 -9.11 10.58
N ILE A 501 24.22 -9.45 9.34
CA ILE A 501 25.62 -9.50 8.91
C ILE A 501 26.04 -8.09 8.50
N VAL A 502 27.13 -7.57 9.08
CA VAL A 502 27.53 -6.17 8.91
C VAL A 502 28.83 -6.07 8.14
N VAL A 503 28.84 -5.20 7.12
CA VAL A 503 29.92 -5.12 6.14
C VAL A 503 30.63 -3.77 6.22
N SER A 504 31.89 -3.81 6.68
CA SER A 504 32.83 -2.68 6.61
C SER A 504 33.52 -2.65 5.24
N ALA A 505 34.08 -1.49 4.88
CA ALA A 505 34.70 -1.29 3.57
C ALA A 505 36.22 -1.39 3.65
N THR A 506 36.81 -2.10 2.70
CA THR A 506 38.24 -2.03 2.37
C THR A 506 38.45 -1.31 1.03
N ASP A 507 39.70 -0.95 0.73
CA ASP A 507 40.12 -0.83 -0.65
C ASP A 507 40.25 -2.21 -1.33
N ALA A 508 40.53 -2.20 -2.63
CA ALA A 508 40.69 -3.44 -3.39
C ALA A 508 41.84 -4.34 -2.89
N TRP A 509 42.75 -3.87 -2.05
CA TRP A 509 43.88 -4.65 -1.50
C TRP A 509 43.66 -5.07 -0.04
N GLY A 510 42.42 -5.05 0.45
CA GLY A 510 42.08 -5.51 1.80
C GLY A 510 42.47 -4.55 2.93
N ARG A 511 42.93 -3.32 2.62
CA ARG A 511 43.22 -2.32 3.65
C ARG A 511 41.92 -1.60 4.03
N PRO A 512 41.65 -1.31 5.31
CA PRO A 512 40.44 -0.59 5.71
C PRO A 512 40.29 0.74 4.97
N ALA A 513 39.11 0.97 4.38
CA ALA A 513 38.80 2.21 3.69
C ALA A 513 38.67 3.35 4.70
N LEU A 514 39.32 4.49 4.44
CA LEU A 514 39.40 5.61 5.40
C LEU A 514 38.03 6.21 5.78
N GLY A 515 37.01 5.98 4.97
CA GLY A 515 35.65 6.41 5.21
C GLY A 515 34.76 5.39 5.93
N SER A 516 35.18 4.14 6.15
CA SER A 516 34.36 3.11 6.78
C SER A 516 34.17 3.39 8.27
N SER A 517 32.96 3.20 8.79
CA SER A 517 32.72 3.02 10.23
C SER A 517 33.40 1.75 10.75
N THR A 518 33.72 1.73 12.04
CA THR A 518 34.33 0.55 12.69
C THR A 518 33.26 -0.48 13.06
N THR A 519 33.66 -1.73 13.28
CA THR A 519 32.73 -2.83 13.61
C THR A 519 33.19 -3.62 14.84
N THR A 520 33.93 -2.98 15.74
CA THR A 520 34.57 -3.61 16.90
C THR A 520 33.57 -4.15 17.92
N GLY A 521 32.37 -3.57 18.00
CA GLY A 521 31.29 -4.06 18.85
C GLY A 521 30.32 -5.03 18.15
N VAL A 522 30.58 -5.42 16.90
CA VAL A 522 29.63 -6.18 16.08
C VAL A 522 30.04 -7.66 15.96
N TYR A 523 29.11 -8.56 16.30
CA TYR A 523 29.39 -10.00 16.32
C TYR A 523 29.52 -10.64 14.93
N ARG A 524 28.67 -10.26 13.96
CA ARG A 524 28.66 -10.79 12.58
C ARG A 524 29.32 -9.81 11.60
N ALA A 525 30.53 -9.36 11.94
CA ALA A 525 31.25 -8.36 11.15
C ALA A 525 32.16 -9.01 10.09
N ILE A 526 32.09 -8.52 8.85
CA ILE A 526 33.01 -8.87 7.76
C ILE A 526 33.40 -7.59 7.00
N ALA A 527 34.52 -7.61 6.30
CA ALA A 527 34.99 -6.52 5.44
C ALA A 527 34.93 -6.96 3.97
N ALA A 528 34.56 -6.05 3.06
CA ALA A 528 34.65 -6.30 1.62
C ALA A 528 35.11 -5.02 0.89
N PRO A 529 35.65 -5.12 -0.34
CA PRO A 529 36.02 -3.95 -1.12
C PRO A 529 34.84 -2.99 -1.30
N GLY A 530 35.01 -1.76 -0.84
CA GLY A 530 34.03 -0.69 -0.95
C GLY A 530 34.62 0.66 -1.36
N GLU A 531 35.93 0.79 -1.52
CA GLU A 531 36.59 2.01 -1.98
C GLU A 531 37.06 1.89 -3.44
N GLY A 532 36.56 2.77 -4.31
CA GLY A 532 36.97 2.84 -5.71
C GLY A 532 36.32 1.80 -6.63
N VAL A 533 35.21 1.20 -6.20
CA VAL A 533 34.45 0.16 -6.93
C VAL A 533 33.85 0.76 -8.21
N CYS A 534 34.02 0.10 -9.36
CA CYS A 534 33.34 0.50 -10.59
C CYS A 534 31.94 -0.15 -10.66
N THR A 535 30.90 0.66 -10.86
CA THR A 535 29.51 0.17 -10.94
C THR A 535 28.64 0.96 -11.93
N THR A 536 27.40 0.51 -12.12
CA THR A 536 26.36 1.10 -12.98
C THR A 536 25.89 2.47 -12.48
N ALA A 537 25.47 3.35 -13.40
CA ALA A 537 24.97 4.69 -13.10
C ALA A 537 23.56 4.90 -13.67
N ARG A 538 22.69 5.56 -12.89
CA ARG A 538 21.35 5.96 -13.36
C ARG A 538 21.44 6.83 -14.62
N GLY A 539 20.62 6.53 -15.62
CA GLY A 539 20.65 7.14 -16.95
C GLY A 539 21.60 6.47 -17.94
N GLY A 540 22.26 5.36 -17.54
CA GLY A 540 23.19 4.60 -18.36
C GLY A 540 24.66 4.94 -18.09
N GLY A 541 25.55 4.00 -18.38
CA GLY A 541 26.99 4.14 -18.17
C GLY A 541 27.45 3.89 -16.74
N TYR A 542 28.70 4.23 -16.43
CA TYR A 542 29.41 3.66 -15.29
C TYR A 542 30.20 4.71 -14.49
N VAL A 543 30.24 4.52 -13.18
CA VAL A 543 30.81 5.44 -12.19
C VAL A 543 31.61 4.68 -11.14
N GLN A 544 32.69 5.30 -10.67
CA GLN A 544 33.52 4.78 -9.58
C GLN A 544 33.04 5.34 -8.23
N VAL A 545 32.67 4.48 -7.29
CA VAL A 545 32.02 4.84 -6.02
C VAL A 545 32.85 4.39 -4.80
N SER A 546 32.60 5.01 -3.63
CA SER A 546 33.30 4.65 -2.38
C SER A 546 32.39 4.70 -1.16
N GLY A 547 32.26 3.60 -0.42
CA GLY A 547 31.47 3.50 0.81
C GLY A 547 31.11 2.06 1.20
N THR A 548 30.72 1.85 2.44
CA THR A 548 30.25 0.53 2.96
C THR A 548 29.00 0.04 2.24
N SER A 549 28.18 0.96 1.72
CA SER A 549 27.05 0.70 0.82
C SER A 549 27.39 -0.10 -0.45
N PHE A 550 28.66 -0.09 -0.88
CA PHE A 550 29.15 -0.85 -2.04
C PHE A 550 29.97 -2.10 -1.65
N ALA A 551 30.37 -2.22 -0.38
CA ALA A 551 30.94 -3.44 0.18
C ALA A 551 29.85 -4.47 0.53
N ALA A 552 28.76 -4.01 1.16
CA ALA A 552 27.58 -4.84 1.50
C ALA A 552 27.05 -5.69 0.32
N PRO A 553 26.78 -5.14 -0.88
CA PRO A 553 26.27 -5.93 -2.00
C PRO A 553 27.22 -7.04 -2.49
N MET A 554 28.53 -6.93 -2.30
CA MET A 554 29.46 -8.02 -2.64
C MET A 554 29.26 -9.23 -1.72
N VAL A 555 29.02 -8.99 -0.43
CA VAL A 555 28.70 -10.04 0.54
C VAL A 555 27.33 -10.63 0.23
N SER A 556 26.31 -9.80 -0.01
CA SER A 556 24.96 -10.24 -0.40
C SER A 556 24.98 -11.13 -1.65
N SER A 557 25.74 -10.75 -2.69
CA SER A 557 25.92 -11.53 -3.92
C SER A 557 26.67 -12.86 -3.67
N SER A 558 27.64 -12.86 -2.75
CA SER A 558 28.37 -14.07 -2.35
C SER A 558 27.53 -15.05 -1.52
N LEU A 559 26.58 -14.53 -0.73
CA LEU A 559 25.59 -15.34 -0.02
C LEU A 559 24.50 -15.87 -0.95
N ALA A 560 24.16 -15.13 -2.01
CA ALA A 560 23.32 -15.63 -3.08
C ALA A 560 23.98 -16.80 -3.83
N LEU A 561 25.29 -16.73 -4.11
CA LEU A 561 26.06 -17.90 -4.58
C LEU A 561 25.92 -19.09 -3.62
N ALA A 562 26.06 -18.86 -2.31
CA ALA A 562 25.96 -19.92 -1.33
C ALA A 562 24.58 -20.59 -1.29
N ARG A 563 23.48 -19.81 -1.31
CA ARG A 563 22.12 -20.35 -1.36
C ARG A 563 21.76 -21.01 -2.70
N SER A 564 22.29 -20.52 -3.82
CA SER A 564 22.08 -21.14 -5.14
C SER A 564 22.63 -22.56 -5.20
N LEU A 565 23.76 -22.82 -4.53
CA LEU A 565 24.38 -24.15 -4.48
C LEU A 565 23.77 -25.04 -3.39
N CYS A 566 23.61 -24.53 -2.17
CA CYS A 566 23.27 -25.36 -0.99
C CYS A 566 21.78 -25.38 -0.61
N GLY A 567 20.93 -24.51 -1.19
CA GLY A 567 19.47 -24.50 -0.99
C GLY A 567 19.02 -23.78 0.29
N ASP A 568 19.44 -24.31 1.44
CA ASP A 568 19.02 -23.89 2.78
C ASP A 568 20.22 -23.40 3.59
N LEU A 569 20.31 -22.09 3.84
CA LEU A 569 21.30 -21.45 4.71
C LEU A 569 20.58 -20.35 5.51
N ASP A 570 20.51 -20.48 6.83
CA ASP A 570 20.02 -19.41 7.69
C ASP A 570 21.11 -18.33 7.90
N ALA A 571 20.79 -17.31 8.70
CA ALA A 571 21.73 -16.22 8.96
C ALA A 571 22.94 -16.63 9.85
N ASP A 572 22.85 -17.71 10.64
CA ASP A 572 23.98 -18.28 11.39
C ASP A 572 24.86 -19.16 10.50
N ASP A 573 24.29 -20.02 9.65
CA ASP A 573 25.01 -20.80 8.64
C ASP A 573 25.76 -19.89 7.65
N ALA A 574 25.10 -18.82 7.19
CA ALA A 574 25.71 -17.79 6.34
C ALA A 574 26.88 -17.09 7.05
N TRP A 575 26.72 -16.73 8.33
CA TRP A 575 27.79 -16.13 9.12
C TRP A 575 28.95 -17.09 9.37
N MET A 576 28.68 -18.35 9.71
CA MET A 576 29.72 -19.38 9.88
C MET A 576 30.51 -19.58 8.59
N LEU A 577 29.84 -19.66 7.44
CA LEU A 577 30.50 -19.76 6.13
C LEU A 577 31.42 -18.57 5.87
N LEU A 578 30.94 -17.35 6.07
CA LEU A 578 31.74 -16.13 5.90
C LEU A 578 32.93 -16.06 6.87
N ARG A 579 32.74 -16.44 8.14
CA ARG A 579 33.78 -16.45 9.17
C ARG A 579 34.86 -17.51 8.89
N ASP A 580 34.44 -18.69 8.46
CA ASP A 580 35.35 -19.82 8.24
C ASP A 580 36.07 -19.75 6.88
N THR A 581 35.66 -18.84 5.99
CA THR A 581 36.28 -18.64 4.66
C THR A 581 36.83 -17.23 4.42
N GLY A 582 36.60 -16.28 5.33
CA GLY A 582 37.19 -14.94 5.27
C GLY A 582 38.70 -14.96 5.50
N ALA A 583 39.44 -14.11 4.78
CA ALA A 583 40.88 -13.96 4.97
C ALA A 583 41.20 -12.95 6.07
N GLN A 584 42.06 -13.34 7.01
CA GLN A 584 42.69 -12.42 7.94
C GLN A 584 43.88 -11.73 7.24
N ASP A 585 43.64 -10.58 6.62
CA ASP A 585 44.72 -9.74 6.11
C ASP A 585 45.37 -8.97 7.26
N THR A 586 46.65 -8.66 7.11
CA THR A 586 47.54 -7.91 8.03
C THR A 586 46.97 -6.59 8.57
N TRP A 587 45.96 -6.04 7.91
CA TRP A 587 45.35 -4.73 8.20
C TRP A 587 43.86 -4.81 8.53
N ALA A 588 43.25 -5.99 8.41
CA ALA A 588 41.81 -6.16 8.43
C ALA A 588 41.34 -6.87 9.71
N ASP A 589 40.73 -6.08 10.58
CA ASP A 589 39.79 -6.54 11.60
C ASP A 589 38.48 -5.78 11.31
N PRO A 590 37.42 -6.44 10.80
CA PRO A 590 37.19 -7.89 10.71
C PRO A 590 37.85 -8.56 9.48
N LEU A 591 37.63 -9.87 9.34
CA LEU A 591 38.05 -10.69 8.17
C LEU A 591 37.58 -10.10 6.83
N VAL A 592 38.34 -10.32 5.76
CA VAL A 592 38.00 -9.87 4.40
C VAL A 592 37.30 -10.98 3.60
N LEU A 593 36.24 -10.64 2.87
CA LEU A 593 35.49 -11.52 1.97
C LEU A 593 36.40 -12.22 0.93
N ARG A 594 36.26 -13.54 0.81
CA ARG A 594 36.95 -14.37 -0.18
C ARG A 594 36.01 -15.36 -0.84
N VAL A 595 35.52 -14.99 -2.03
CA VAL A 595 34.49 -15.76 -2.75
C VAL A 595 35.07 -17.06 -3.31
N ASP A 596 36.36 -17.09 -3.67
CA ASP A 596 37.04 -18.32 -4.09
C ASP A 596 37.19 -19.34 -2.94
N GLN A 597 37.43 -18.87 -1.72
CA GLN A 597 37.51 -19.72 -0.52
C GLN A 597 36.10 -20.17 -0.08
N LEU A 598 35.10 -19.28 -0.18
CA LEU A 598 33.70 -19.61 0.04
C LEU A 598 33.25 -20.74 -0.89
N LEU A 599 33.41 -20.60 -2.21
CA LEU A 599 33.04 -21.63 -3.18
C LEU A 599 33.77 -22.96 -2.90
N ALA A 600 35.08 -22.92 -2.66
CA ALA A 600 35.86 -24.11 -2.37
C ALA A 600 35.38 -24.85 -1.09
N HIS A 601 34.93 -24.11 -0.07
CA HIS A 601 34.36 -24.67 1.15
C HIS A 601 32.99 -25.32 0.92
N LEU A 602 32.12 -24.70 0.11
CA LEU A 602 30.81 -25.26 -0.24
C LEU A 602 30.95 -26.59 -1.00
N LEU A 603 31.84 -26.64 -2.00
CA LEU A 603 32.14 -27.86 -2.75
C LEU A 603 32.72 -28.96 -1.84
N GLN A 604 33.54 -28.60 -0.83
CA GLN A 604 34.04 -29.55 0.17
C GLN A 604 32.94 -30.08 1.12
N ARG A 605 31.92 -29.27 1.42
CA ARG A 605 30.72 -29.70 2.16
C ARG A 605 29.79 -30.58 1.33
N GLY A 606 30.10 -30.80 0.05
CA GLY A 606 29.25 -31.57 -0.86
C GLY A 606 28.01 -30.80 -1.33
N CYS A 607 28.03 -29.45 -1.25
CA CYS A 607 27.11 -28.69 -2.08
C CYS A 607 27.45 -28.98 -3.55
N PRO A 608 26.43 -29.25 -4.37
CA PRO A 608 26.56 -29.87 -5.69
C PRO A 608 27.21 -29.01 -6.76
#